data_AF-A0A949RKP7-F1
#
_entry.id   AF-A0A949RKP7-F1
#
_cell.length_a   1.000
_cell.length_b   1.000
_cell.length_c   1.000
_cell.angle_alpha   90.00
_cell.angle_beta   90.00
_cell.angle_gamma   90.00
#
_symmetry.space_group_name_H-M   'P 1'
#
loop_
_entity.id
_entity.type
_entity.pdbx_description
1 polymer ?
#
loop_
_entity_poly.entity_id
_entity_poly.type
_entity_poly.pdbx_seq_one_letter_code
_entity_poly.pdbx_strand_id
1 'polypeptide(L)'
;MEQQETPVPIPITDVIDLHSFPPKDVRSAVEEYLLAAHERGFTALRIIHGRGIGVRREIVRSVLSRTPFVDSFEDAPAEAGGWGATIVTLSGSPRRPLPAGSIEDLIAQFDAIWLDARQLTLSLREEDFNRQPQPGRWSAGQSLDHLVQVDRMYAGRLADAISKGKAEGRFSDGPLHYGWLESLILRTTEPPASFRVRAPKLFVPSPLHDPAKTLEQFRLANRELVRLANSARGLDMRRIRVVSPVTRLWKWSLAAVFAVCAAHDRRHLYQAREAARAVIPQP
;
A
#
# COMPACT_ATOMS: atom_id res chain seq x y z
N MET A 1 16.53 -27.70 20.10
CA MET A 1 16.20 -26.32 20.53
C MET A 1 16.59 -25.40 19.40
N GLU A 2 15.63 -24.94 18.59
CA GLU A 2 15.88 -23.86 17.63
C GLU A 2 15.91 -22.56 18.43
N GLN A 3 17.08 -21.93 18.50
CA GLN A 3 17.23 -20.60 19.07
C GLN A 3 16.53 -19.62 18.12
N GLN A 4 15.44 -19.00 18.57
CA GLN A 4 14.79 -17.93 17.84
C GLN A 4 15.71 -16.71 17.85
N GLU A 5 16.46 -16.48 16.77
CA GLU A 5 17.28 -15.29 16.58
C GLU A 5 16.41 -14.04 16.67
N THR A 6 16.65 -13.22 17.69
CA THR A 6 15.99 -11.92 17.84
C THR A 6 16.61 -10.98 16.79
N PRO A 7 15.82 -10.32 15.91
CA PRO A 7 16.38 -9.46 14.88
C PRO A 7 17.19 -8.32 15.50
N VAL A 8 18.49 -8.26 15.22
CA VAL A 8 19.34 -7.14 15.64
C VAL A 8 19.01 -5.93 14.75
N PRO A 9 18.62 -4.77 15.32
CA PRO A 9 18.33 -3.58 14.54
C PRO A 9 19.61 -3.08 13.87
N ILE A 10 19.58 -2.95 12.54
CA ILE A 10 20.68 -2.39 11.76
C ILE A 10 20.47 -0.88 11.66
N PRO A 11 21.43 -0.05 12.09
CA PRO A 11 21.33 1.40 11.90
C PRO A 11 21.31 1.72 10.40
N ILE A 12 20.38 2.57 9.99
CA ILE A 12 20.31 3.03 8.61
C ILE A 12 21.27 4.21 8.45
N THR A 13 22.34 3.97 7.73
CA THR A 13 23.39 4.92 7.38
C THR A 13 23.48 5.03 5.85
N ASP A 14 24.52 5.67 5.35
CA ASP A 14 24.86 5.69 3.94
C ASP A 14 25.54 4.39 3.44
N VAL A 15 25.75 3.40 4.32
CA VAL A 15 26.47 2.15 3.99
C VAL A 15 25.74 0.92 4.52
N ILE A 16 25.46 -0.04 3.65
CA ILE A 16 25.03 -1.39 4.02
C ILE A 16 26.09 -2.43 3.64
N ASP A 17 26.46 -3.28 4.59
CA ASP A 17 27.30 -4.44 4.36
C ASP A 17 26.46 -5.73 4.30
N LEU A 18 26.45 -6.37 3.13
CA LEU A 18 25.68 -7.58 2.88
C LEU A 18 26.40 -8.87 3.34
N HIS A 19 27.64 -8.82 3.83
CA HIS A 19 28.36 -10.01 4.33
C HIS A 19 27.62 -10.70 5.47
N SER A 20 26.98 -9.92 6.34
CA SER A 20 26.21 -10.41 7.49
C SER A 20 24.86 -11.03 7.12
N PHE A 21 24.45 -10.97 5.85
CA PHE A 21 23.16 -11.47 5.39
C PHE A 21 23.30 -12.85 4.73
N PRO A 22 22.42 -13.82 5.06
CA PRO A 22 22.32 -15.07 4.32
C PRO A 22 21.97 -14.79 2.85
N PRO A 23 22.46 -15.57 1.87
CA PRO A 23 22.22 -15.34 0.44
C PRO A 23 20.74 -15.19 0.06
N LYS A 24 19.85 -15.94 0.72
CA LYS A 24 18.40 -15.89 0.51
C LYS A 24 17.76 -14.56 0.93
N ASP A 25 18.38 -13.83 1.86
CA ASP A 25 17.84 -12.62 2.48
C ASP A 25 18.43 -11.34 1.85
N VAL A 26 19.46 -11.46 1.00
CA VAL A 26 20.14 -10.32 0.37
C VAL A 26 19.17 -9.44 -0.42
N ARG A 27 18.26 -10.04 -1.20
CA ARG A 27 17.28 -9.27 -1.99
C ARG A 27 16.41 -8.41 -1.09
N SER A 28 15.76 -9.02 -0.09
CA SER A 28 14.88 -8.31 0.85
C SER A 28 15.64 -7.28 1.67
N ALA A 29 16.86 -7.58 2.09
CA ALA A 29 17.69 -6.64 2.84
C ALA A 29 18.01 -5.38 2.02
N VAL A 30 18.38 -5.54 0.76
CA VAL A 30 18.66 -4.41 -0.14
C VAL A 30 17.39 -3.59 -0.41
N GLU A 31 16.27 -4.25 -0.70
CA GLU A 31 14.98 -3.60 -0.93
C GLU A 31 14.53 -2.78 0.29
N GLU A 32 14.62 -3.33 1.50
CA GLU A 32 14.26 -2.65 2.74
C GLU A 32 15.22 -1.51 3.09
N TYR A 33 16.52 -1.70 2.89
CA TYR A 33 17.51 -0.68 3.20
C TYR A 33 17.41 0.53 2.27
N LEU A 34 17.22 0.31 0.96
CA LEU A 34 17.01 1.38 -0.02
C LEU A 34 15.82 2.26 0.34
N LEU A 35 14.71 1.64 0.75
CA LEU A 35 13.51 2.35 1.18
C LEU A 35 13.80 3.16 2.46
N ALA A 36 14.36 2.52 3.48
CA ALA A 36 14.62 3.15 4.78
C ALA A 36 15.64 4.30 4.69
N ALA A 37 16.59 4.21 3.76
CA ALA A 37 17.56 5.25 3.49
C ALA A 37 16.95 6.41 2.69
N HIS A 38 16.17 6.11 1.65
CA HIS A 38 15.46 7.13 0.88
C HIS A 38 14.47 7.93 1.75
N GLU A 39 13.74 7.27 2.66
CA GLU A 39 12.85 7.90 3.64
C GLU A 39 13.59 8.84 4.61
N ARG A 40 14.85 8.53 4.93
CA ARG A 40 15.73 9.39 5.75
C ARG A 40 16.41 10.50 4.95
N GLY A 41 16.13 10.60 3.66
CA GLY A 41 16.68 11.64 2.78
C GLY A 41 18.12 11.41 2.35
N PHE A 42 18.65 10.18 2.46
CA PHE A 42 19.94 9.86 1.85
C PHE A 42 19.84 10.01 0.33
N THR A 43 20.82 10.68 -0.27
CA THR A 43 20.93 10.90 -1.71
C THR A 43 21.99 10.00 -2.35
N ALA A 44 22.87 9.41 -1.55
CA ALA A 44 23.88 8.47 -1.99
C ALA A 44 24.01 7.32 -0.99
N LEU A 45 24.20 6.10 -1.49
CA LEU A 45 24.45 4.91 -0.69
C LEU A 45 25.61 4.09 -1.25
N ARG A 46 26.25 3.33 -0.38
CA ARG A 46 27.22 2.29 -0.74
C ARG A 46 26.75 0.93 -0.24
N ILE A 47 26.60 -0.01 -1.17
CA ILE A 47 26.18 -1.38 -0.90
C ILE A 47 27.39 -2.30 -1.07
N ILE A 48 27.92 -2.84 0.04
CA ILE A 48 29.06 -3.75 0.04
C ILE A 48 28.53 -5.18 -0.12
N HIS A 49 28.92 -5.85 -1.21
CA HIS A 49 28.45 -7.22 -1.52
C HIS A 49 29.59 -8.24 -1.70
N GLY A 50 30.83 -7.78 -1.59
CA GLY A 50 32.03 -8.61 -1.68
C GLY A 50 32.46 -8.93 -3.11
N ARG A 51 33.69 -9.45 -3.23
CA ARG A 51 34.42 -9.76 -4.47
C ARG A 51 34.30 -11.24 -4.87
N GLY A 52 33.15 -11.86 -4.63
CA GLY A 52 32.92 -13.27 -4.98
C GLY A 52 32.68 -13.48 -6.48
N ILE A 53 32.05 -14.59 -6.86
CA ILE A 53 31.67 -14.91 -8.27
C ILE A 53 30.60 -13.99 -8.88
N GLY A 54 30.24 -12.88 -8.24
CA GLY A 54 29.31 -11.87 -8.77
C GLY A 54 27.82 -12.10 -8.49
N VAL A 55 27.40 -13.20 -7.84
CA VAL A 55 25.98 -13.48 -7.57
C VAL A 55 25.30 -12.37 -6.75
N ARG A 56 25.90 -11.95 -5.63
CA ARG A 56 25.34 -10.88 -4.79
C ARG A 56 25.30 -9.54 -5.52
N ARG A 57 26.32 -9.24 -6.33
CA ARG A 57 26.37 -8.06 -7.20
C ARG A 57 25.20 -8.05 -8.18
N GLU A 58 24.92 -9.17 -8.82
CA GLU A 58 23.80 -9.26 -9.77
C GLU A 58 22.44 -9.11 -9.09
N ILE A 59 22.27 -9.68 -7.89
CA ILE A 59 21.06 -9.47 -7.09
C ILE A 59 20.88 -7.98 -6.76
N VAL A 60 21.94 -7.31 -6.27
CA VAL A 60 21.93 -5.88 -5.96
C VAL A 60 21.56 -5.06 -7.19
N ARG A 61 22.27 -5.24 -8.31
CA ARG A 61 22.01 -4.50 -9.55
C ARG A 61 20.60 -4.74 -10.10
N SER A 62 20.09 -5.96 -9.99
CA SER A 62 18.72 -6.32 -10.38
C SER A 62 17.64 -5.65 -9.51
N VAL A 63 17.91 -5.41 -8.23
CA VAL A 63 17.02 -4.62 -7.35
C VAL A 63 17.11 -3.14 -7.73
N LEU A 64 18.32 -2.60 -7.84
CA LEU A 64 18.57 -1.20 -8.17
C LEU A 64 17.93 -0.79 -9.50
N SER A 65 18.07 -1.60 -10.55
CA SER A 65 17.51 -1.32 -11.88
C SER A 65 15.98 -1.28 -11.92
N ARG A 66 15.31 -1.78 -10.88
CA ARG A 66 13.84 -1.80 -10.75
C ARG A 66 13.33 -0.87 -9.66
N THR A 67 14.22 -0.15 -8.97
CA THR A 67 13.87 0.74 -7.86
C THR A 67 13.57 2.14 -8.40
N PRO A 68 12.33 2.65 -8.31
CA PRO A 68 11.91 3.88 -9.00
C PRO A 68 12.59 5.18 -8.54
N PHE A 69 13.22 5.15 -7.36
CA PHE A 69 13.91 6.29 -6.74
C PHE A 69 15.44 6.10 -6.72
N VAL A 70 15.95 5.19 -7.56
CA VAL A 70 17.37 5.08 -7.87
C VAL A 70 17.60 5.80 -9.20
N ASP A 71 18.38 6.88 -9.17
CA ASP A 71 18.72 7.67 -10.37
C ASP A 71 19.84 6.98 -11.17
N SER A 72 20.86 6.49 -10.48
CA SER A 72 22.01 5.80 -11.09
C SER A 72 22.69 4.86 -10.12
N PHE A 73 23.43 3.89 -10.66
CA PHE A 73 24.29 3.02 -9.88
C PHE A 73 25.48 2.51 -10.69
N GLU A 74 26.62 2.39 -10.03
CA GLU A 74 27.87 1.93 -10.62
C GLU A 74 28.71 1.14 -9.62
N ASP A 75 29.69 0.38 -10.12
CA ASP A 75 30.65 -0.25 -9.23
C ASP A 75 31.44 0.85 -8.49
N ALA A 76 31.74 0.63 -7.22
CA ALA A 76 32.45 1.63 -6.43
C ALA A 76 33.87 1.87 -6.98
N PRO A 77 34.45 3.07 -6.76
CA PRO A 77 35.84 3.31 -7.10
C PRO A 77 36.77 2.40 -6.26
N ALA A 78 38.01 2.22 -6.71
CA ALA A 78 38.93 1.23 -6.12
C ALA A 78 39.15 1.45 -4.62
N GLU A 79 39.28 2.71 -4.20
CA GLU A 79 39.41 3.18 -2.83
C GLU A 79 38.19 2.91 -1.94
N ALA A 80 37.01 2.70 -2.54
CA ALA A 80 35.75 2.48 -1.84
C ALA A 80 35.24 1.03 -1.93
N GLY A 81 36.03 0.11 -2.50
CA GLY A 81 35.72 -1.32 -2.59
C GLY A 81 35.70 -1.89 -4.01
N GLY A 82 35.88 -1.06 -5.05
CA GLY A 82 35.89 -1.51 -6.43
C GLY A 82 34.59 -2.23 -6.82
N TRP A 83 34.72 -3.25 -7.66
CA TRP A 83 33.64 -4.18 -8.02
C TRP A 83 33.07 -5.00 -6.85
N GLY A 84 33.63 -4.89 -5.64
CA GLY A 84 33.08 -5.50 -4.42
C GLY A 84 31.99 -4.69 -3.75
N ALA A 85 31.71 -3.48 -4.23
CA ALA A 85 30.66 -2.60 -3.76
C ALA A 85 29.99 -1.86 -4.92
N THR A 86 28.75 -1.43 -4.70
CA THR A 86 27.99 -0.60 -5.65
C THR A 86 27.70 0.76 -5.00
N ILE A 87 28.01 1.84 -5.71
CA ILE A 87 27.56 3.20 -5.34
C ILE A 87 26.22 3.44 -6.01
N VAL A 88 25.27 3.99 -5.25
CA VAL A 88 23.90 4.23 -5.68
C VAL A 88 23.59 5.70 -5.44
N THR A 89 23.10 6.38 -6.47
CA THR A 89 22.52 7.71 -6.37
C THR A 89 21.02 7.55 -6.28
N LEU A 90 20.42 8.09 -5.22
CA LEU A 90 18.99 8.12 -5.04
C LEU A 90 18.44 9.46 -5.52
N SER A 91 17.25 9.44 -6.09
CA SER A 91 16.52 10.67 -6.41
C SER A 91 16.41 11.53 -5.16
N GLY A 92 16.58 12.84 -5.32
CA GLY A 92 16.43 13.81 -4.23
C GLY A 92 15.14 13.57 -3.44
N SER A 93 15.19 13.86 -2.14
CA SER A 93 14.18 13.54 -1.13
C SER A 93 12.76 13.49 -1.71
N PRO A 94 11.96 12.44 -1.43
CA PRO A 94 10.61 12.36 -1.95
C PRO A 94 9.91 13.69 -1.68
N ARG A 95 9.26 14.28 -2.69
CA ARG A 95 8.34 15.40 -2.48
C ARG A 95 7.33 14.95 -1.44
N ARG A 96 7.59 15.31 -0.18
CA ARG A 96 6.98 14.77 1.04
C ARG A 96 7.16 13.24 1.16
N PRO A 97 7.67 12.70 2.28
CA PRO A 97 7.43 11.30 2.58
C PRO A 97 5.92 11.04 2.45
N LEU A 98 5.51 9.95 1.80
CA LEU A 98 4.24 9.34 2.19
C LEU A 98 4.44 9.07 3.69
N PRO A 99 3.67 9.70 4.59
CA PRO A 99 3.86 9.44 6.00
C PRO A 99 3.80 7.93 6.17
N ALA A 100 4.76 7.35 6.87
CA ALA A 100 4.63 6.01 7.41
C ALA A 100 3.37 6.05 8.29
N GLY A 101 2.21 5.80 7.67
CA GLY A 101 0.96 6.38 8.13
C GLY A 101 0.64 5.80 9.49
N SER A 102 0.48 6.64 10.50
CA SER A 102 0.03 6.14 11.79
C SER A 102 -1.39 5.59 11.66
N ILE A 103 -1.86 4.90 12.70
CA ILE A 103 -3.22 4.38 12.68
C ILE A 103 -4.24 5.54 12.66
N GLU A 104 -3.85 6.69 13.22
CA GLU A 104 -4.55 7.96 13.11
C GLU A 104 -4.59 8.47 11.67
N ASP A 105 -3.50 8.38 10.90
CA ASP A 105 -3.51 8.76 9.49
C ASP A 105 -4.44 7.86 8.66
N LEU A 106 -4.46 6.55 8.95
CA LEU A 106 -5.39 5.62 8.32
C LEU A 106 -6.85 5.96 8.65
N ILE A 107 -7.14 6.26 9.93
CA ILE A 107 -8.47 6.68 10.36
C ILE A 107 -8.88 7.99 9.66
N ALA A 108 -8.00 8.99 9.66
CA ALA A 108 -8.25 10.26 9.00
C ALA A 108 -8.50 10.10 7.49
N GLN A 109 -7.82 9.16 6.83
CA GLN A 109 -8.09 8.81 5.43
C GLN A 109 -9.50 8.25 5.25
N PHE A 110 -9.94 7.32 6.10
CA PHE A 110 -11.29 6.76 6.01
C PHE A 110 -12.37 7.81 6.29
N ASP A 111 -12.15 8.71 7.26
CA ASP A 111 -13.06 9.83 7.53
C ASP A 111 -13.16 10.78 6.33
N ALA A 112 -12.03 11.08 5.67
CA ALA A 112 -12.02 11.90 4.46
C ALA A 112 -12.74 11.22 3.28
N ILE A 113 -12.54 9.91 3.11
CA ILE A 113 -13.25 9.08 2.12
C ILE A 113 -14.76 9.12 2.35
N TRP A 114 -15.21 9.00 3.60
CA TRP A 114 -16.62 9.12 3.95
C TRP A 114 -17.18 10.50 3.58
N LEU A 115 -16.48 11.57 3.97
CA LEU A 115 -16.93 12.94 3.68
C LEU A 115 -17.05 13.18 2.17
N ASP A 116 -16.08 12.69 1.41
CA ASP A 116 -16.04 12.78 -0.05
C ASP A 116 -17.21 12.04 -0.71
N ALA A 117 -17.46 10.78 -0.30
CA ALA A 117 -18.61 10.02 -0.77
C ALA A 117 -19.94 10.70 -0.44
N ARG A 118 -20.08 11.24 0.78
CA ARG A 118 -21.27 11.98 1.21
C ARG A 118 -21.48 13.22 0.35
N GLN A 119 -20.43 14.02 0.14
CA GLN A 119 -20.52 15.24 -0.66
C GLN A 119 -20.91 14.93 -2.11
N LEU A 120 -20.27 13.94 -2.73
CA LEU A 120 -20.61 13.51 -4.08
C LEU A 120 -22.09 13.09 -4.17
N THR A 121 -22.52 12.16 -3.32
CA THR A 121 -23.89 11.62 -3.41
C THR A 121 -24.96 12.68 -3.15
N LEU A 122 -24.76 13.60 -2.20
CA LEU A 122 -25.71 14.67 -1.92
C LEU A 122 -25.77 15.74 -3.02
N SER A 123 -24.75 15.83 -3.88
CA SER A 123 -24.71 16.77 -5.00
C SER A 123 -25.45 16.26 -6.25
N LEU A 124 -25.90 15.00 -6.26
CA LEU A 124 -26.48 14.35 -7.42
C LEU A 124 -27.98 14.11 -7.25
N ARG A 125 -28.73 14.31 -8.33
CA ARG A 125 -30.08 13.76 -8.45
C ARG A 125 -29.97 12.24 -8.64
N GLU A 126 -31.01 11.51 -8.24
CA GLU A 126 -31.05 10.04 -8.38
C GLU A 126 -30.81 9.57 -9.82
N GLU A 127 -31.34 10.29 -10.81
CA GLU A 127 -31.11 9.98 -12.22
C GLU A 127 -29.64 10.11 -12.62
N ASP A 128 -28.94 11.15 -12.15
CA ASP A 128 -27.53 11.41 -12.49
C ASP A 128 -26.61 10.46 -11.71
N PHE A 129 -27.00 10.10 -10.48
CA PHE A 129 -26.32 9.08 -9.66
C PHE A 129 -26.27 7.72 -10.37
N ASN A 130 -27.35 7.35 -11.07
CA ASN A 130 -27.48 6.07 -11.77
C ASN A 130 -27.07 6.13 -13.25
N ARG A 131 -26.90 7.31 -13.85
CA ARG A 131 -26.57 7.43 -15.28
C ARG A 131 -25.11 7.01 -15.54
N GLN A 132 -24.92 6.09 -16.48
CA GLN A 132 -23.58 5.72 -16.96
C GLN A 132 -23.08 6.77 -17.96
N PRO A 133 -21.79 7.15 -17.92
CA PRO A 133 -21.23 8.12 -18.87
C PRO A 133 -21.09 7.54 -20.28
N GLN A 134 -20.85 6.21 -20.38
CA GLN A 134 -20.76 5.45 -21.63
C GLN A 134 -21.14 3.99 -21.35
N PRO A 135 -21.61 3.23 -22.36
CA PRO A 135 -21.88 1.81 -22.21
C PRO A 135 -20.69 1.04 -21.61
N GLY A 136 -20.92 0.30 -20.53
CA GLY A 136 -19.89 -0.50 -19.85
C GLY A 136 -18.98 0.28 -18.90
N ARG A 137 -19.22 1.57 -18.69
CA ARG A 137 -18.61 2.35 -17.60
C ARG A 137 -19.57 2.44 -16.43
N TRP A 138 -19.05 2.35 -15.22
CA TRP A 138 -19.87 2.45 -14.02
C TRP A 138 -20.39 3.88 -13.82
N SER A 139 -21.65 3.97 -13.38
CA SER A 139 -22.22 5.20 -12.83
C SER A 139 -21.61 5.52 -11.45
N ALA A 140 -21.98 6.68 -10.89
CA ALA A 140 -21.59 7.03 -9.52
C ALA A 140 -22.15 6.02 -8.50
N GLY A 141 -23.41 5.60 -8.66
CA GLY A 141 -24.05 4.60 -7.80
C GLY A 141 -23.42 3.23 -7.90
N GLN A 142 -23.06 2.79 -9.11
CA GLN A 142 -22.34 1.54 -9.31
C GLN A 142 -20.93 1.56 -8.69
N SER A 143 -20.23 2.68 -8.81
CA SER A 143 -18.93 2.86 -8.15
C SER A 143 -19.06 2.78 -6.62
N LEU A 144 -20.07 3.43 -6.03
CA LEU A 144 -20.26 3.44 -4.58
C LEU A 144 -20.70 2.07 -4.04
N ASP A 145 -21.58 1.35 -4.73
CA ASP A 145 -21.99 -0.01 -4.36
C ASP A 145 -20.81 -1.00 -4.44
N HIS A 146 -19.91 -0.83 -5.41
CA HIS A 146 -18.69 -1.62 -5.47
C HIS A 146 -17.82 -1.41 -4.21
N LEU A 147 -17.70 -0.17 -3.74
CA LEU A 147 -16.99 0.13 -2.49
C LEU A 147 -17.62 -0.59 -1.30
N VAL A 148 -18.94 -0.52 -1.15
CA VAL A 148 -19.67 -1.24 -0.09
C VAL A 148 -19.33 -2.73 -0.08
N GLN A 149 -19.34 -3.37 -1.24
CA GLN A 149 -19.08 -4.81 -1.36
C GLN A 149 -17.63 -5.17 -0.99
N VAL A 150 -16.67 -4.41 -1.51
CA VAL A 150 -15.23 -4.64 -1.28
C VAL A 150 -14.86 -4.38 0.18
N ASP A 151 -15.33 -3.28 0.76
CA ASP A 151 -15.03 -2.91 2.15
C ASP A 151 -15.58 -3.91 3.15
N ARG A 152 -16.81 -4.40 2.95
CA ARG A 152 -17.40 -5.44 3.81
C ARG A 152 -16.60 -6.73 3.77
N MET A 153 -16.15 -7.13 2.59
CA MET A 153 -15.34 -8.32 2.43
C MET A 153 -13.98 -8.17 3.14
N TYR A 154 -13.32 -7.03 3.01
CA TYR A 154 -12.07 -6.76 3.72
C TYR A 154 -12.27 -6.63 5.22
N ALA A 155 -13.35 -5.97 5.68
CA ALA A 155 -13.70 -5.83 7.08
C ALA A 155 -13.77 -7.19 7.80
N GLY A 156 -14.42 -8.19 7.20
CA GLY A 156 -14.45 -9.55 7.75
C GLY A 156 -13.06 -10.16 7.95
N ARG A 157 -12.18 -10.02 6.95
CA ARG A 157 -10.81 -10.56 7.01
C ARG A 157 -9.91 -9.82 7.99
N LEU A 158 -10.08 -8.50 8.08
CA LEU A 158 -9.39 -7.64 9.04
C LEU A 158 -9.80 -8.01 10.46
N ALA A 159 -11.10 -8.22 10.72
CA ALA A 159 -11.61 -8.66 12.02
C ALA A 159 -10.98 -9.98 12.47
N ASP A 160 -10.95 -10.98 11.60
CA ASP A 160 -10.32 -12.28 11.88
C ASP A 160 -8.83 -12.13 12.23
N ALA A 161 -8.10 -11.36 11.43
CA ALA A 161 -6.66 -11.15 11.61
C ALA A 161 -6.34 -10.37 12.89
N ILE A 162 -7.15 -9.36 13.23
CA ILE A 162 -7.01 -8.58 14.48
C ILE A 162 -7.28 -9.47 15.69
N SER A 163 -8.37 -10.24 15.66
CA SER A 163 -8.74 -11.17 16.74
C SER A 163 -7.62 -12.17 17.00
N LYS A 164 -7.10 -12.78 15.92
CA LYS A 164 -5.96 -13.70 16.00
C LYS A 164 -4.69 -13.03 16.52
N GLY A 165 -4.37 -11.83 16.03
CA GLY A 165 -3.20 -11.07 16.47
C GLY A 165 -3.22 -10.75 17.97
N LYS A 166 -4.40 -10.40 18.52
CA LYS A 166 -4.61 -10.20 19.95
C LYS A 166 -4.43 -11.49 20.75
N ALA A 167 -5.03 -12.59 20.29
CA ALA A 167 -4.92 -13.89 20.96
C ALA A 167 -3.47 -14.41 21.00
N GLU A 168 -2.68 -14.10 19.97
CA GLU A 168 -1.26 -14.47 19.89
C GLU A 168 -0.31 -13.47 20.58
N GLY A 169 -0.83 -12.41 21.21
CA GLY A 169 -0.02 -11.42 21.92
C GLY A 169 0.93 -10.61 21.04
N ARG A 170 0.57 -10.40 19.76
CA ARG A 170 1.44 -9.71 18.79
C ARG A 170 1.32 -8.19 18.93
N PHE A 171 2.09 -7.61 19.83
CA PHE A 171 2.15 -6.16 20.06
C PHE A 171 3.46 -5.54 19.56
N SER A 172 3.43 -4.23 19.28
CA SER A 172 4.59 -3.45 18.84
C SER A 172 4.46 -2.00 19.29
N ASP A 173 5.56 -1.41 19.75
CA ASP A 173 5.66 0.02 20.09
C ASP A 173 6.13 0.88 18.90
N GLY A 174 6.53 0.25 17.79
CA GLY A 174 7.08 0.91 16.60
C GLY A 174 6.00 1.43 15.63
N PRO A 175 6.34 2.42 14.78
CA PRO A 175 5.42 3.00 13.82
C PRO A 175 5.02 2.00 12.72
N LEU A 176 3.94 2.31 12.01
CA LEU A 176 3.44 1.51 10.91
C LEU A 176 4.41 1.57 9.72
N HIS A 177 4.99 0.41 9.37
CA HIS A 177 5.87 0.27 8.21
C HIS A 177 5.26 -0.69 7.19
N TYR A 178 5.46 -0.38 5.90
CA TYR A 178 5.08 -1.22 4.78
C TYR A 178 6.33 -1.87 4.16
N GLY A 179 6.23 -3.11 3.69
CA GLY A 179 7.28 -3.71 2.86
C GLY A 179 7.38 -3.04 1.49
N TRP A 180 8.44 -3.33 0.71
CA TRP A 180 8.63 -2.73 -0.63
C TRP A 180 7.48 -3.06 -1.59
N LEU A 181 7.00 -4.30 -1.59
CA LEU A 181 5.95 -4.76 -2.48
C LEU A 181 4.61 -4.12 -2.11
N GLU A 182 4.37 -3.95 -0.81
CA GLU A 182 3.20 -3.28 -0.25
C GLU A 182 3.24 -1.78 -0.64
N SER A 183 4.39 -1.13 -0.50
CA SER A 183 4.62 0.26 -0.89
C SER A 183 4.43 0.50 -2.40
N LEU A 184 4.92 -0.41 -3.24
CA LEU A 184 4.75 -0.36 -4.70
C LEU A 184 3.28 -0.49 -5.11
N ILE A 185 2.54 -1.40 -4.46
CA ILE A 185 1.12 -1.59 -4.77
C ILE A 185 0.29 -0.38 -4.32
N LEU A 186 0.58 0.19 -3.15
CA LEU A 186 -0.11 1.40 -2.70
C LEU A 186 0.07 2.54 -3.70
N ARG A 187 1.31 2.79 -4.13
CA ARG A 187 1.62 3.83 -5.16
C ARG A 187 0.92 3.60 -6.50
N THR A 188 0.59 2.36 -6.85
CA THR A 188 -0.09 2.04 -8.12
C THR A 188 -1.62 1.95 -7.98
N THR A 189 -2.12 1.89 -6.75
CA THR A 189 -3.56 1.86 -6.43
C THR A 189 -4.10 3.27 -6.17
N GLU A 190 -3.24 4.22 -5.76
CA GLU A 190 -3.61 5.62 -5.63
C GLU A 190 -3.91 6.31 -6.98
N PRO A 191 -4.89 7.21 -7.04
CA PRO A 191 -5.22 7.96 -8.26
C PRO A 191 -4.17 9.06 -8.56
N PRO A 192 -3.81 9.28 -9.84
CA PRO A 192 -4.23 8.54 -11.03
C PRO A 192 -3.46 7.22 -11.16
N ALA A 193 -4.19 6.10 -11.25
CA ALA A 193 -3.59 4.77 -11.31
C ALA A 193 -2.71 4.63 -12.57
N SER A 194 -1.43 4.34 -12.39
CA SER A 194 -0.46 4.16 -13.48
C SER A 194 -0.62 2.82 -14.21
N PHE A 195 -1.38 1.86 -13.68
CA PHE A 195 -1.63 0.54 -14.28
C PHE A 195 -3.10 0.13 -14.29
N ARG A 196 -3.59 -0.36 -15.44
CA ARG A 196 -4.96 -0.88 -15.63
C ARG A 196 -4.97 -2.40 -15.52
N VAL A 197 -5.26 -2.93 -14.33
CA VAL A 197 -5.55 -4.36 -14.15
C VAL A 197 -7.06 -4.59 -14.33
N ARG A 198 -7.44 -5.61 -15.10
CA ARG A 198 -8.84 -5.99 -15.30
C ARG A 198 -9.38 -6.56 -13.98
N ALA A 199 -10.35 -5.88 -13.37
CA ALA A 199 -10.91 -6.27 -12.08
C ALA A 199 -11.52 -7.69 -12.16
N PRO A 200 -11.28 -8.56 -11.15
CA PRO A 200 -11.99 -9.83 -11.04
C PRO A 200 -13.50 -9.57 -11.00
N LYS A 201 -14.30 -10.38 -11.73
CA LYS A 201 -15.78 -10.22 -11.84
C LYS A 201 -16.55 -10.53 -10.54
N LEU A 202 -15.89 -10.54 -9.39
CA LEU A 202 -16.44 -10.99 -8.10
C LEU A 202 -17.34 -9.96 -7.41
N PHE A 203 -17.32 -8.69 -7.81
CA PHE A 203 -18.08 -7.60 -7.18
C PHE A 203 -18.69 -6.68 -8.25
N VAL A 204 -19.62 -7.21 -9.04
CA VAL A 204 -20.36 -6.42 -10.02
C VAL A 204 -21.48 -5.68 -9.30
N PRO A 205 -21.53 -4.35 -9.36
CA PRO A 205 -22.58 -3.59 -8.69
C PRO A 205 -23.94 -3.82 -9.35
N SER A 206 -25.01 -3.64 -8.56
CA SER A 206 -26.37 -3.70 -9.10
C SER A 206 -26.60 -2.62 -10.18
N PRO A 207 -27.56 -2.77 -11.10
CA PRO A 207 -27.74 -1.80 -12.18
C PRO A 207 -28.35 -0.47 -11.72
N LEU A 208 -29.13 -0.47 -10.63
CA LEU A 208 -29.83 0.70 -10.10
C LEU A 208 -29.69 0.76 -8.59
N HIS A 209 -29.54 1.97 -8.06
CA HIS A 209 -29.29 2.22 -6.65
C HIS A 209 -30.07 3.43 -6.14
N ASP A 210 -30.70 3.26 -4.97
CA ASP A 210 -31.20 4.38 -4.17
C ASP A 210 -29.99 5.13 -3.55
N PRO A 211 -29.81 6.44 -3.82
CA PRO A 211 -28.64 7.18 -3.36
C PRO A 211 -28.49 7.19 -1.84
N ALA A 212 -29.58 7.42 -1.10
CA ALA A 212 -29.55 7.55 0.36
C ALA A 212 -29.21 6.21 1.03
N LYS A 213 -29.85 5.13 0.59
CA LYS A 213 -29.59 3.76 1.04
C LYS A 213 -28.15 3.35 0.72
N THR A 214 -27.67 3.63 -0.48
CA THR A 214 -26.30 3.24 -0.90
C THR A 214 -25.26 3.99 -0.10
N LEU A 215 -25.45 5.29 0.10
CA LEU A 215 -24.60 6.10 0.97
C LEU A 215 -24.60 5.59 2.41
N GLU A 216 -25.76 5.21 2.95
CA GLU A 216 -25.86 4.63 4.29
C GLU A 216 -25.13 3.28 4.39
N GLN A 217 -25.26 2.41 3.39
CA GLN A 217 -24.52 1.15 3.36
C GLN A 217 -23.00 1.39 3.32
N PHE A 218 -22.55 2.41 2.57
CA PHE A 218 -21.15 2.80 2.52
C PHE A 218 -20.67 3.36 3.85
N ARG A 219 -21.47 4.21 4.50
CA ARG A 219 -21.19 4.73 5.85
C ARG A 219 -20.93 3.60 6.84
N LEU A 220 -21.77 2.57 6.81
CA LEU A 220 -21.64 1.42 7.72
C LEU A 220 -20.36 0.62 7.43
N ALA A 221 -20.03 0.39 6.16
CA ALA A 221 -18.80 -0.32 5.79
C ALA A 221 -17.53 0.48 6.17
N ASN A 222 -17.50 1.77 5.86
CA ASN A 222 -16.40 2.67 6.20
C ASN A 222 -16.21 2.78 7.73
N ARG A 223 -17.30 2.93 8.51
CA ARG A 223 -17.21 2.98 9.98
C ARG A 223 -16.71 1.67 10.57
N GLU A 224 -17.00 0.53 9.95
CA GLU A 224 -16.46 -0.74 10.40
C GLU A 224 -14.94 -0.81 10.18
N LEU A 225 -14.43 -0.30 9.05
CA LEU A 225 -12.99 -0.17 8.82
C LEU A 225 -12.33 0.75 9.86
N VAL A 226 -12.94 1.89 10.19
CA VAL A 226 -12.47 2.79 11.26
C VAL A 226 -12.47 2.11 12.63
N ARG A 227 -13.53 1.36 12.96
CA ARG A 227 -13.63 0.60 14.21
C ARG A 227 -12.53 -0.46 14.30
N LEU A 228 -12.27 -1.17 13.20
CA LEU A 228 -11.22 -2.19 13.10
C LEU A 228 -9.82 -1.58 13.20
N ALA A 229 -9.57 -0.44 12.54
CA ALA A 229 -8.32 0.30 12.70
C ALA A 229 -8.12 0.68 14.17
N ASN A 230 -9.10 1.30 14.84
CA ASN A 230 -9.00 1.58 16.27
C ASN A 230 -8.76 0.33 17.13
N SER A 231 -9.39 -0.79 16.77
CA SER A 231 -9.20 -2.08 17.47
C SER A 231 -7.83 -2.69 17.27
N ALA A 232 -7.09 -2.30 16.24
CA ALA A 232 -5.74 -2.76 15.92
C ALA A 232 -4.64 -1.90 16.58
N ARG A 233 -4.99 -0.82 17.30
CA ARG A 233 -4.03 -0.01 18.07
C ARG A 233 -3.17 -0.90 18.96
N GLY A 234 -1.85 -0.70 18.88
CA GLY A 234 -0.84 -1.44 19.65
C GLY A 234 -0.45 -2.81 19.08
N LEU A 235 -1.13 -3.31 18.05
CA LEU A 235 -0.75 -4.57 17.41
C LEU A 235 0.46 -4.39 16.47
N ASP A 236 1.28 -5.44 16.33
CA ASP A 236 2.30 -5.54 15.28
C ASP A 236 1.63 -5.80 13.91
N MET A 237 1.01 -4.75 13.37
CA MET A 237 0.24 -4.78 12.12
C MET A 237 1.10 -5.17 10.90
N ARG A 238 2.43 -5.09 11.01
CA ARG A 238 3.37 -5.54 9.99
C ARG A 238 3.49 -7.07 9.97
N ARG A 239 3.56 -7.70 11.14
CA ARG A 239 3.70 -9.16 11.25
C ARG A 239 2.39 -9.92 11.20
N ILE A 240 1.27 -9.29 11.55
CA ILE A 240 -0.06 -9.90 11.40
C ILE A 240 -0.37 -10.05 9.91
N ARG A 241 -0.73 -11.26 9.48
CA ARG A 241 -0.95 -11.59 8.07
C ARG A 241 -2.43 -11.79 7.78
N VAL A 242 -2.91 -11.07 6.77
CA VAL A 242 -4.26 -11.20 6.21
C VAL A 242 -4.16 -11.96 4.90
N VAL A 243 -4.98 -12.99 4.72
CA VAL A 243 -5.04 -13.77 3.47
C VAL A 243 -5.75 -12.95 2.40
N SER A 244 -5.22 -12.92 1.18
CA SER A 244 -5.82 -12.19 0.06
C SER A 244 -7.17 -12.80 -0.35
N PRO A 245 -8.16 -11.96 -0.71
CA PRO A 245 -9.46 -12.41 -1.21
C PRO A 245 -9.45 -12.96 -2.61
N VAL A 246 -8.46 -12.57 -3.40
CA VAL A 246 -8.31 -13.02 -4.79
C VAL A 246 -7.58 -14.36 -4.86
N THR A 247 -6.63 -14.61 -3.96
CA THR A 247 -5.88 -15.89 -3.90
C THR A 247 -5.40 -16.20 -2.49
N ARG A 248 -5.53 -17.46 -2.07
CA ARG A 248 -5.03 -17.95 -0.76
C ARG A 248 -3.50 -18.01 -0.70
N LEU A 249 -2.82 -17.93 -1.85
CA LEU A 249 -1.36 -17.97 -1.96
C LEU A 249 -0.69 -16.69 -1.45
N TRP A 250 -1.42 -15.58 -1.40
CA TRP A 250 -0.86 -14.29 -1.01
C TRP A 250 -1.34 -13.87 0.37
N LYS A 251 -0.40 -13.45 1.21
CA LYS A 251 -0.62 -12.95 2.56
C LYS A 251 0.02 -11.58 2.70
N TRP A 252 -0.77 -10.61 3.12
CA TRP A 252 -0.35 -9.20 3.20
C TRP A 252 -0.30 -8.80 4.67
N SER A 253 0.52 -7.82 5.02
CA SER A 253 0.46 -7.27 6.38
C SER A 253 -0.92 -6.66 6.64
N LEU A 254 -1.35 -6.68 7.90
CA LEU A 254 -2.58 -6.03 8.34
C LEU A 254 -2.56 -4.53 7.97
N ALA A 255 -1.40 -3.89 8.13
CA ALA A 255 -1.16 -2.51 7.70
C ALA A 255 -1.43 -2.32 6.20
N ALA A 256 -0.85 -3.17 5.35
CA ALA A 256 -1.01 -3.06 3.90
C ALA A 256 -2.46 -3.25 3.44
N VAL A 257 -3.22 -4.16 4.08
CA VAL A 257 -4.63 -4.35 3.72
C VAL A 257 -5.46 -3.10 4.02
N PHE A 258 -5.28 -2.45 5.18
CA PHE A 258 -5.95 -1.18 5.46
C PHE A 258 -5.62 -0.10 4.42
N ALA A 259 -4.33 0.04 4.11
CA ALA A 259 -3.88 1.05 3.15
C ALA A 259 -4.42 0.77 1.73
N VAL A 260 -4.53 -0.50 1.33
CA VAL A 260 -5.15 -0.89 0.05
C VAL A 260 -6.63 -0.54 0.02
N CYS A 261 -7.38 -0.78 1.10
CA CYS A 261 -8.79 -0.38 1.18
C CYS A 261 -8.92 1.13 0.99
N ALA A 262 -8.15 1.92 1.74
CA ALA A 262 -8.20 3.38 1.64
C ALA A 262 -7.82 3.90 0.23
N ALA A 263 -6.78 3.32 -0.40
CA ALA A 263 -6.38 3.68 -1.76
C ALA A 263 -7.44 3.29 -2.82
N HIS A 264 -8.03 2.09 -2.67
CA HIS A 264 -9.11 1.59 -3.50
C HIS A 264 -10.32 2.53 -3.46
N ASP A 265 -10.73 2.95 -2.27
CA ASP A 265 -11.89 3.83 -2.09
C ASP A 265 -11.69 5.18 -2.76
N ARG A 266 -10.53 5.81 -2.52
CA ARG A 266 -10.15 7.07 -3.18
C ARG A 266 -10.20 6.95 -4.70
N ARG A 267 -9.71 5.84 -5.25
CA ARG A 267 -9.69 5.60 -6.70
C ARG A 267 -11.10 5.48 -7.28
N HIS A 268 -12.01 4.77 -6.64
CA HIS A 268 -13.37 4.62 -7.16
C HIS A 268 -14.24 5.85 -6.90
N LEU A 269 -14.01 6.61 -5.82
CA LEU A 269 -14.66 7.92 -5.63
C LEU A 269 -14.21 8.93 -6.70
N TYR A 270 -12.92 8.90 -7.08
CA TYR A 270 -12.45 9.66 -8.23
C TYR A 270 -13.20 9.25 -9.52
N GLN A 271 -13.33 7.95 -9.80
CA GLN A 271 -14.09 7.46 -10.97
C GLN A 271 -15.57 7.87 -10.92
N ALA A 272 -16.19 7.83 -9.74
CA ALA A 272 -17.57 8.24 -9.54
C ALA A 272 -17.77 9.73 -9.83
N ARG A 273 -16.83 10.60 -9.42
CA ARG A 273 -16.83 12.03 -9.77
C ARG A 273 -16.72 12.26 -11.27
N GLU A 274 -15.81 11.55 -11.93
CA GLU A 274 -15.62 11.71 -13.37
C GLU A 274 -16.86 11.21 -14.14
N ALA A 275 -17.49 10.13 -13.69
CA ALA A 275 -18.76 9.65 -14.23
C ALA A 275 -19.87 10.69 -14.06
N ALA A 276 -20.01 11.25 -12.85
CA ALA A 276 -21.00 12.29 -12.55
C ALA A 276 -20.79 13.55 -13.41
N ARG A 277 -19.55 14.03 -13.53
CA ARG A 277 -19.20 15.20 -14.36
C ARG A 277 -19.53 15.00 -15.84
N ALA A 278 -19.40 13.78 -16.34
CA ALA A 278 -19.67 13.46 -17.73
C ALA A 278 -21.17 13.38 -18.07
N VAL A 279 -22.04 13.21 -17.08
CA VAL A 279 -23.49 13.06 -17.27
C VAL A 279 -24.30 14.29 -16.87
N ILE A 280 -23.69 15.23 -16.15
CA ILE A 280 -24.29 16.50 -15.77
C ILE A 280 -23.87 17.55 -16.80
N PRO A 281 -24.80 18.29 -17.43
CA PRO A 281 -24.48 19.37 -18.35
C PRO A 281 -23.64 20.44 -17.64
N GLN A 282 -22.52 20.86 -18.24
CA GLN A 282 -21.79 22.04 -17.78
C GLN A 282 -22.55 23.30 -18.23
N PRO A 283 -22.60 24.36 -17.39
CA PRO A 283 -23.26 25.61 -17.73
C PRO A 283 -22.63 26.32 -18.94
#